data_AF-A0A4U2ZXE7-F1
#
_entry.id   AF-A0A4U2ZXE7-F1
#
_cell.length_a   1.000
_cell.length_b   1.000
_cell.length_c   1.000
_cell.angle_alpha   90.00
_cell.angle_beta   90.00
_cell.angle_gamma   90.00
#
_symmetry.space_group_name_H-M   'P 1'
#
loop_
_entity.id
_entity.type
_entity.pdbx_description
1 polymer ?
#
loop_
_entity_poly.entity_id
_entity_poly.type
_entity_poly.pdbx_seq_one_letter_code
_entity_poly.pdbx_strand_id
1 'polypeptide(L)'
;MRKPTALIILDGFGLREETYGNAVAQAKKPNFDGYWNKFPHTTLTASGEEVGLPAGQMGNSEVGHLNIGAGRIVYQSLTRVNVAIREGEFDQNETFQNAIKSVKEKGTALHLFGLLSD
;
A
#
# COMPACT_ATOMS: atom_id res chain seq x y z
N MET A 1 24.19 6.49 29.46
CA MET A 1 22.77 6.78 29.12
C MET A 1 22.57 6.47 27.63
N ARG A 2 21.56 5.66 27.25
CA ARG A 2 21.24 5.45 25.83
C ARG A 2 20.46 6.66 25.31
N LYS A 3 20.78 7.13 24.10
CA LYS A 3 20.00 8.15 23.38
C LYS A 3 18.93 7.42 22.55
N PRO A 4 17.63 7.56 22.83
CA PRO A 4 16.60 6.87 22.06
C PRO A 4 16.48 7.46 20.67
N THR A 5 16.21 6.61 19.69
CA THR A 5 15.72 7.01 18.35
C THR A 5 14.27 6.57 18.26
N ALA A 6 13.38 7.48 17.89
CA ALA A 6 11.95 7.23 17.84
C ALA A 6 11.41 7.55 16.45
N LEU A 7 10.61 6.62 15.92
CA LEU A 7 9.74 6.86 14.76
C LEU A 7 8.34 7.15 15.28
N ILE A 8 7.75 8.29 14.90
CA ILE A 8 6.43 8.72 15.33
C ILE A 8 5.55 8.82 14.09
N ILE A 9 4.47 8.02 14.06
CA ILE A 9 3.53 7.95 12.93
C ILE A 9 2.24 8.65 13.37
N LEU A 10 1.88 9.73 12.68
CA LEU A 10 0.59 10.39 12.84
C LEU A 10 -0.38 9.81 11.80
N ASP A 11 -1.17 8.79 12.19
CA ASP A 11 -2.05 8.08 11.26
C ASP A 11 -3.16 8.99 10.72
N GLY A 12 -3.42 8.93 9.42
CA GLY A 12 -4.39 9.81 8.73
C GLY A 12 -4.00 11.29 8.65
N PHE A 13 -2.74 11.66 8.92
CA PHE A 13 -2.28 13.05 8.89
C PHE A 13 -1.55 13.37 7.57
N GLY A 14 -2.29 13.94 6.60
CA GLY A 14 -1.74 14.35 5.30
C GLY A 14 -1.50 15.86 5.18
N LEU A 15 -0.62 16.25 4.24
CA LEU A 15 -0.40 17.64 3.86
C LEU A 15 -1.22 17.95 2.60
N ARG A 16 -2.13 18.93 2.70
CA ARG A 16 -2.96 19.43 1.60
C ARG A 16 -3.01 20.95 1.71
N GLU A 17 -2.73 21.65 0.61
CA GLU A 17 -2.70 23.12 0.56
C GLU A 17 -4.08 23.74 0.75
N GLU A 18 -5.12 23.13 0.17
CA GLU A 18 -6.48 23.62 0.31
C GLU A 18 -7.02 23.44 1.73
N THR A 19 -7.61 24.51 2.26
CA THR A 19 -8.03 24.61 3.66
C THR A 19 -9.49 24.24 3.88
N TYR A 20 -10.32 24.29 2.84
CA TYR A 20 -11.73 23.90 2.94
C TYR A 20 -11.85 22.41 3.27
N GLY A 21 -12.59 22.10 4.35
CA GLY A 21 -12.73 20.75 4.89
C GLY A 21 -11.44 20.11 5.44
N ASN A 22 -10.35 20.88 5.57
CA ASN A 22 -9.05 20.35 5.98
C ASN A 22 -8.83 20.52 7.49
N ALA A 23 -9.16 19.47 8.24
CA ALA A 23 -8.98 19.46 9.69
C ALA A 23 -7.51 19.64 10.13
N VAL A 24 -6.56 19.12 9.35
CA VAL A 24 -5.12 19.28 9.62
C VAL A 24 -4.74 20.76 9.54
N ALA A 25 -5.10 21.46 8.47
CA ALA A 25 -4.78 22.88 8.29
C ALA A 25 -5.49 23.77 9.32
N GLN A 26 -6.75 23.48 9.64
CA GLN A 26 -7.56 24.29 10.55
C GLN A 26 -7.23 24.10 12.04
N ALA A 27 -6.60 22.98 12.42
CA ALA A 27 -6.20 22.73 13.80
C ALA A 27 -5.05 23.64 14.26
N LYS A 28 -5.11 24.09 15.52
CA LYS A 28 -3.97 24.72 16.20
C LYS A 28 -2.96 23.65 16.59
N LYS A 29 -1.78 23.63 15.96
CA LYS A 29 -0.78 22.57 16.12
C LYS A 29 0.60 23.14 16.51
N PRO A 30 0.72 23.93 17.58
CA PRO A 30 1.94 24.71 17.88
C PRO A 30 3.20 23.85 18.01
N ASN A 31 3.09 22.61 18.50
CA ASN A 31 4.22 21.69 18.59
C ASN A 31 4.65 21.19 17.20
N PHE A 32 3.70 20.73 16.38
CA PHE A 32 3.99 20.29 15.01
C PHE A 32 4.56 21.43 14.18
N ASP A 33 3.91 22.60 14.21
CA ASP A 33 4.32 23.79 13.48
C ASP A 33 5.71 24.27 13.93
N GLY A 34 5.99 24.19 15.24
CA GLY A 34 7.30 24.49 15.81
C GLY A 34 8.40 23.52 15.35
N TYR A 35 8.12 22.22 15.28
CA TYR A 35 9.07 21.23 14.77
C TYR A 35 9.32 21.41 13.28
N TRP A 36 8.25 21.61 12.49
CA TRP A 36 8.33 21.83 11.05
C TRP A 36 9.22 23.03 10.71
N ASN A 37 9.04 24.16 11.38
CA ASN A 37 9.80 25.38 11.08
C ASN A 37 11.26 25.37 11.59
N LYS A 38 11.58 24.53 12.58
CA LYS A 38 12.90 24.51 13.24
C LYS A 38 13.84 23.42 12.72
N PHE A 39 13.31 22.28 12.32
CA PHE A 39 14.11 21.11 11.95
C PHE A 39 13.99 20.78 10.46
N PRO A 40 14.97 20.07 9.87
CA PRO A 40 14.86 19.58 8.50
C PRO A 40 13.59 18.75 8.32
N HIS A 41 12.82 19.07 7.30
CA HIS A 41 11.58 18.39 6.96
C HIS A 41 11.52 18.14 5.45
N THR A 42 10.72 17.15 5.06
CA THR A 42 10.40 16.84 3.68
C THR A 42 9.02 16.18 3.63
N THR A 43 8.53 15.89 2.43
CA THR A 43 7.31 15.12 2.19
C THR A 43 7.63 13.80 1.50
N LEU A 44 6.77 12.80 1.65
CA LEU A 44 6.89 11.50 1.02
C LEU A 44 5.56 11.14 0.35
N THR A 45 5.62 10.49 -0.81
CA THR A 45 4.42 9.90 -1.44
C THR A 45 4.00 8.65 -0.66
N ALA A 46 2.73 8.58 -0.25
CA ALA A 46 2.19 7.52 0.61
C ALA A 46 0.97 6.81 -0.02
N SER A 47 0.85 6.85 -1.34
CA SER A 47 -0.26 6.32 -2.14
C SER A 47 0.27 5.85 -3.50
N GLY A 48 -0.54 5.12 -4.27
CA GLY A 48 -0.14 4.71 -5.62
C GLY A 48 0.99 3.67 -5.66
N GLU A 49 1.71 3.66 -6.79
CA GLU A 49 2.74 2.67 -7.10
C GLU A 49 3.93 2.75 -6.15
N GLU A 50 4.19 3.92 -5.61
CA GLU A 50 5.23 4.27 -4.66
C GLU A 50 5.10 3.51 -3.32
N VAL A 51 3.91 2.98 -3.04
CA VAL A 51 3.64 2.11 -1.88
C VAL A 51 3.11 0.72 -2.28
N GLY A 52 3.22 0.37 -3.56
CA GLY A 52 2.83 -0.94 -4.08
C GLY A 52 1.33 -1.09 -4.35
N LEU A 53 0.60 0.03 -4.49
CA LEU A 53 -0.79 0.08 -4.93
C LEU A 53 -0.90 0.47 -6.42
N PRO A 54 -2.05 0.22 -7.08
CA PRO A 54 -2.35 0.81 -8.39
C PRO A 54 -2.24 2.34 -8.41
N ALA A 55 -1.85 2.90 -9.57
CA ALA A 55 -1.79 4.34 -9.77
C ALA A 55 -3.10 5.04 -9.38
N GLY A 56 -3.00 6.12 -8.60
CA GLY A 56 -4.15 6.90 -8.12
C GLY A 56 -4.89 6.32 -6.91
N GLN A 57 -4.57 5.09 -6.48
CA GLN A 57 -5.20 4.51 -5.30
C GLN A 57 -4.64 5.12 -4.02
N MET A 58 -5.53 5.55 -3.12
CA MET A 58 -5.16 6.07 -1.80
C MET A 58 -4.45 5.02 -0.96
N GLY A 59 -3.47 5.45 -0.16
CA GLY A 59 -2.84 4.63 0.86
C GLY A 59 -3.81 4.30 2.00
N ASN A 60 -3.40 3.36 2.84
CA ASN A 60 -4.09 3.00 4.08
C ASN A 60 -3.06 2.60 5.16
N SER A 61 -3.53 2.41 6.40
CA SER A 61 -2.65 2.10 7.53
C SER A 61 -1.83 0.82 7.33
N GLU A 62 -2.41 -0.24 6.77
CA GLU A 62 -1.72 -1.53 6.56
C GLU A 62 -0.58 -1.38 5.54
N VAL A 63 -0.90 -0.81 4.36
CA VAL A 63 0.08 -0.56 3.29
C VAL A 63 1.18 0.37 3.80
N GLY A 64 0.82 1.44 4.51
CA GLY A 64 1.77 2.42 5.04
C GLY A 64 2.74 1.80 6.04
N HIS A 65 2.24 1.10 7.05
CA HIS A 65 3.09 0.48 8.08
C HIS A 65 3.98 -0.63 7.50
N LEU A 66 3.48 -1.40 6.53
CA LEU A 66 4.27 -2.42 5.82
C LEU A 66 5.46 -1.79 5.08
N ASN A 67 5.23 -0.74 4.28
CA ASN A 67 6.31 -0.09 3.54
C ASN A 67 7.33 0.56 4.48
N ILE A 68 6.88 1.26 5.52
CA ILE A 68 7.74 1.90 6.54
C ILE A 68 8.61 0.86 7.24
N GLY A 69 8.02 -0.26 7.69
CA GLY A 69 8.73 -1.32 8.39
C GLY A 69 9.66 -2.13 7.47
N ALA A 70 9.32 -2.28 6.19
CA ALA A 70 10.09 -3.07 5.24
C ALA A 70 11.25 -2.31 4.59
N GLY A 71 11.21 -0.98 4.57
CA GLY A 71 12.22 -0.16 3.90
C GLY A 71 12.29 -0.38 2.38
N ARG A 72 11.19 -0.83 1.77
CA ARG A 72 11.05 -1.10 0.34
C ARG A 72 9.58 -1.03 -0.07
N ILE A 73 9.32 -0.91 -1.38
CA ILE A 73 7.97 -1.02 -1.94
C ILE A 73 7.42 -2.44 -1.66
N VAL A 74 6.30 -2.51 -0.93
CA VAL A 74 5.59 -3.76 -0.66
C VAL A 74 4.39 -3.86 -1.60
N TYR A 75 4.56 -4.59 -2.69
CA TYR A 75 3.47 -4.85 -3.65
C TYR A 75 2.33 -5.59 -2.97
N GLN A 76 1.16 -4.94 -2.96
CA GLN A 76 -0.06 -5.55 -2.46
C GLN A 76 -0.51 -6.69 -3.38
N SER A 77 -1.24 -7.66 -2.82
CA SER A 77 -1.67 -8.85 -3.56
C SER A 77 -2.38 -8.50 -4.87
N LEU A 78 -3.21 -7.45 -4.89
CA LEU A 78 -3.87 -6.96 -6.11
C LEU A 78 -2.85 -6.50 -7.17
N THR A 79 -1.94 -5.60 -6.81
CA THR A 79 -0.89 -5.11 -7.72
C THR A 79 0.01 -6.25 -8.18
N ARG A 80 0.40 -7.15 -7.27
CA ARG A 80 1.22 -8.32 -7.60
C ARG A 80 0.53 -9.23 -8.61
N VAL A 81 -0.76 -9.51 -8.43
CA VAL A 81 -1.55 -10.29 -9.39
C VAL A 81 -1.67 -9.55 -10.72
N ASN A 82 -1.99 -8.26 -10.73
CA ASN A 82 -2.10 -7.45 -11.95
C ASN A 82 -0.78 -7.38 -12.72
N VAL A 83 0.34 -7.19 -12.03
CA VAL A 83 1.68 -7.22 -12.63
C VAL A 83 1.97 -8.62 -13.20
N ALA A 84 1.71 -9.69 -12.44
CA ALA A 84 1.92 -11.05 -12.94
C ALA A 84 1.09 -11.35 -14.20
N ILE A 85 -0.14 -10.84 -14.28
CA ILE A 85 -1.00 -10.96 -15.48
C ILE A 85 -0.37 -10.18 -16.64
N ARG A 86 0.05 -8.93 -16.39
CA ARG A 86 0.64 -8.06 -17.42
C ARG A 86 1.95 -8.61 -17.98
N GLU A 87 2.82 -9.13 -17.14
CA GLU A 87 4.14 -9.66 -17.54
C GLU A 87 4.07 -11.13 -18.03
N GLY A 88 2.89 -11.77 -18.01
CA GLY A 88 2.70 -13.16 -18.46
C GLY A 88 3.18 -14.24 -17.47
N GLU A 89 3.54 -13.85 -16.25
CA GLU A 89 3.96 -14.75 -15.17
C GLU A 89 2.77 -15.46 -14.50
N PHE A 90 1.57 -14.88 -14.59
CA PHE A 90 0.36 -15.43 -13.96
C PHE A 90 0.00 -16.82 -14.50
N ASP A 91 0.12 -17.01 -15.82
CA ASP A 91 -0.22 -18.27 -16.48
C ASP A 91 0.81 -19.37 -16.20
N GLN A 92 2.03 -19.00 -15.80
CA GLN A 92 3.10 -19.93 -15.45
C GLN A 92 3.03 -20.38 -13.98
N ASN A 93 2.09 -19.86 -13.19
CA ASN A 93 1.98 -20.20 -11.78
C ASN A 93 1.73 -21.72 -11.58
N GLU A 94 2.70 -22.40 -10.99
CA GLU A 94 2.68 -23.86 -10.79
C GLU A 94 1.44 -24.32 -10.00
N THR A 95 0.93 -23.49 -9.07
CA THR A 95 -0.27 -23.85 -8.29
C THR A 95 -1.51 -23.91 -9.19
N PHE A 96 -1.68 -22.94 -10.10
CA PHE A 96 -2.78 -22.94 -11.06
C PHE A 96 -2.63 -24.08 -12.08
N GLN A 97 -1.41 -24.30 -12.58
CA GLN A 97 -1.12 -25.39 -13.51
C GLN A 97 -1.44 -26.76 -12.90
N ASN A 98 -1.08 -26.99 -11.64
CA ASN A 98 -1.38 -28.22 -10.92
C ASN A 98 -2.89 -28.42 -10.68
N ALA A 99 -3.61 -27.35 -10.32
CA ALA A 99 -5.06 -27.42 -10.15
C ALA A 99 -5.78 -27.77 -11.47
N ILE A 100 -5.40 -27.13 -12.58
CA ILE A 100 -5.93 -27.39 -13.92
C ILE A 100 -5.57 -28.81 -14.39
N LYS A 101 -4.34 -29.26 -14.13
CA LYS A 101 -3.89 -30.62 -14.46
C LYS A 101 -4.73 -31.68 -13.74
N SER A 102 -4.93 -31.51 -12.43
CA SER A 102 -5.70 -32.46 -11.60
C SER A 102 -7.14 -32.66 -12.11
N VAL A 103 -7.83 -31.59 -12.50
CA VAL A 103 -9.21 -31.70 -13.02
C VAL A 103 -9.28 -32.34 -14.40
N LYS A 104 -8.28 -32.07 -15.28
CA LYS A 104 -8.16 -32.72 -16.59
C LYS A 104 -7.91 -34.22 -16.46
N GLU A 105 -6.99 -34.62 -15.57
CA GLU A 105 -6.65 -36.04 -15.35
C GLU A 105 -7.80 -36.84 -14.74
N LYS A 106 -8.59 -36.22 -13.87
CA LYS A 106 -9.70 -36.87 -13.16
C LYS A 106 -11.05 -36.75 -13.87
N GLY A 107 -11.15 -35.94 -14.93
CA GLY A 107 -12.41 -35.67 -15.61
C GLY A 107 -13.44 -34.95 -14.74
N THR A 108 -12.99 -34.12 -13.80
CA THR A 108 -13.86 -33.36 -12.88
C THR A 108 -13.96 -31.88 -13.28
N ALA A 109 -14.84 -31.14 -12.62
CA ALA A 109 -15.02 -29.71 -12.87
C ALA A 109 -13.97 -28.83 -12.15
N LEU A 110 -13.67 -27.67 -12.73
CA LEU A 110 -12.96 -26.57 -12.08
C LEU A 110 -13.98 -25.51 -11.64
N HIS A 111 -13.93 -25.10 -10.37
CA HIS A 111 -14.82 -24.06 -9.84
C HIS A 111 -14.00 -22.80 -9.52
N LEU A 112 -14.49 -21.66 -9.98
CA LEU A 112 -13.97 -20.34 -9.63
C LEU A 112 -15.04 -19.59 -8.83
N PHE A 113 -14.60 -18.88 -7.79
CA PHE A 113 -15.46 -18.10 -6.92
C PHE A 113 -14.73 -16.82 -6.48
N GLY A 114 -15.49 -15.76 -6.20
CA GLY A 114 -14.91 -14.48 -5.82
C GLY A 114 -15.95 -13.39 -5.77
N LEU A 115 -15.58 -12.25 -5.20
CA LEU A 115 -16.39 -11.04 -5.29
C LEU A 115 -16.39 -10.58 -6.75
N LEU A 116 -17.58 -10.50 -7.36
CA LEU A 116 -17.73 -10.09 -8.75
C LEU A 116 -18.07 -8.60 -8.82
N SER A 117 -17.04 -7.78 -8.78
CA SER A 117 -17.07 -6.32 -8.96
C SER A 117 -15.77 -5.87 -9.63
N ASP A 118 -15.76 -4.67 -10.20
CA ASP A 118 -14.55 -3.97 -10.64
C ASP A 118 -13.80 -3.31 -9.48
#